data_AF-A0A936D3V2-F1
#
_entry.id   AF-A0A936D3V2-F1
#
_cell.length_a   1.000
_cell.length_b   1.000
_cell.length_c   1.000
_cell.angle_alpha   90.00
_cell.angle_beta   90.00
_cell.angle_gamma   90.00
#
_symmetry.space_group_name_H-M   'P 1'
#
loop_
_entity.id
_entity.type
_entity.pdbx_description
1 polymer ?
#
loop_
_entity_poly.entity_id
_entity_poly.type
_entity_poly.pdbx_seq_one_letter_code
_entity_poly.pdbx_strand_id
1 'polypeptide(L)'
;MSLSTLVAFAGCASDELTQVPETGEASQALGCDEGPPAVGLALEIENGAGVPLKVKKGQRFYVNQLDMRAFVNTTVDQGVAALDTTGDFASLGWQGNQLVDQEFVLLSNPDGTFTRRRFYRGAKWMEQDNTFIVRQETATGAPLGPPVVLKAGKDDKRRDSDDFFARRYGAIQWTYDCPTATNCSGAHTFQEEALVELRYTRSPEKTFTMHPAAARLRVVWSQKPNAPYIVPVTQIETPTYAYGFKIDLDALTPPRPDGTYAPGTDIRWRITLRDGQGNRLHPEGSLPTYNEVVFGANEPGIQYYRAFFDPSTTYYRRKHRERMLMSQIIGPAQDIKPVRSIAELAQFVGTEDVQTVATFARDDVYAQFRLFPTSSDLFGGAFDPIHAGWARTPPDNWIYNIPADARPGTYLVTVKGRRTYMGEDVPYSKTVEIQVGTAARTTATLSTGPCTSCHSAGGELSKVLHANDNRAACNACHVPLGFELEGPIAVRTHFIHSRSGRFDAPLNKCSNCHLNAAGIQRTSKAACLSCHKSYPQSHVAQFGPIESMYVGGGRESFDQCTGACHTTHPGSGLN
;
A
#
# COMPACT_ATOMS: atom_id res chain seq x y z
N MET A 1 -41.89 12.53 42.35
CA MET A 1 -43.23 12.43 41.71
C MET A 1 -43.04 12.96 40.30
N SER A 2 -42.59 12.14 39.35
CA SER A 2 -43.36 11.12 38.61
C SER A 2 -44.49 11.75 37.79
N LEU A 3 -44.28 11.85 36.48
CA LEU A 3 -45.34 11.68 35.50
C LEU A 3 -44.75 10.99 34.27
N SER A 4 -44.87 9.68 34.28
CA SER A 4 -44.84 8.83 33.11
C SER A 4 -46.08 9.12 32.25
N THR A 5 -45.96 9.04 30.93
CA THR A 5 -47.12 8.78 30.06
C THR A 5 -46.72 7.76 29.00
N LEU A 6 -47.63 6.81 28.84
CA LEU A 6 -47.51 5.51 28.22
C LEU A 6 -48.33 5.52 26.90
N VAL A 7 -47.87 4.73 25.92
CA VAL A 7 -48.63 4.05 24.84
C VAL A 7 -49.12 4.85 23.63
N ALA A 8 -48.66 4.43 22.44
CA ALA A 8 -49.51 3.88 21.39
C ALA A 8 -48.70 2.95 20.46
N PHE A 9 -48.98 1.65 20.57
CA PHE A 9 -48.65 0.63 19.56
C PHE A 9 -49.66 0.75 18.41
N ALA A 10 -49.17 0.71 17.17
CA ALA A 10 -49.94 0.22 16.03
C ALA A 10 -48.98 -0.56 15.13
N GLY A 11 -49.10 -1.89 15.18
CA GLY A 11 -48.49 -2.78 14.21
C GLY A 11 -49.47 -3.04 13.07
N CYS A 12 -48.97 -2.96 11.84
CA CYS A 12 -49.46 -3.76 10.72
C CYS A 12 -48.21 -4.31 10.01
N ALA A 13 -48.06 -5.63 10.08
CA ALA A 13 -47.15 -6.38 9.23
C ALA A 13 -47.86 -6.69 7.91
N SER A 14 -47.16 -6.56 6.79
CA SER A 14 -47.26 -7.48 5.66
C SER A 14 -46.08 -7.26 4.71
N ASP A 15 -45.50 -8.37 4.29
CA ASP A 15 -44.36 -8.55 3.39
C ASP A 15 -44.43 -7.73 2.10
N GLU A 16 -43.30 -7.15 1.68
CA GLU A 16 -42.72 -7.43 0.35
C GLU A 16 -41.27 -6.92 0.28
N LEU A 17 -40.35 -7.86 0.03
CA LEU A 17 -38.98 -7.62 -0.39
C LEU A 17 -39.00 -7.07 -1.83
N THR A 18 -38.54 -5.84 -2.06
CA THR A 18 -37.96 -5.43 -3.35
C THR A 18 -37.17 -4.10 -3.24
N GLN A 19 -35.88 -4.21 -3.59
CA GLN A 19 -35.02 -3.22 -4.24
C GLN A 19 -35.10 -1.73 -3.81
N VAL A 20 -34.10 -1.30 -3.04
CA VAL A 20 -33.71 0.12 -2.94
C VAL A 20 -32.59 0.40 -3.96
N PRO A 21 -32.76 1.37 -4.87
CA PRO A 21 -31.69 1.81 -5.78
C PRO A 21 -30.61 2.57 -5.00
N GLU A 22 -29.35 2.27 -5.30
CA GLU A 22 -28.21 3.11 -4.92
C GLU A 22 -28.30 4.44 -5.69
N THR A 23 -28.83 5.47 -5.04
CA THR A 23 -28.59 6.87 -5.43
C THR A 23 -27.64 7.48 -4.41
N GLY A 24 -26.46 7.85 -4.90
CA GLY A 24 -25.60 8.79 -4.23
C GLY A 24 -26.20 10.20 -4.17
N GLU A 25 -25.54 11.00 -3.36
CA GLU A 25 -25.67 12.45 -3.17
C GLU A 25 -26.71 12.98 -2.16
N ALA A 26 -26.18 13.92 -1.36
CA ALA A 26 -26.84 14.98 -0.60
C ALA A 26 -27.16 14.70 0.88
N SER A 27 -26.13 14.78 1.74
CA SER A 27 -26.30 15.40 3.06
C SER A 27 -25.94 16.90 2.96
N GLN A 28 -26.92 17.72 2.61
CA GLN A 28 -26.90 19.16 2.85
C GLN A 28 -28.16 19.55 3.63
N ALA A 29 -28.00 19.84 4.92
CA ALA A 29 -28.70 20.90 5.63
C ALA A 29 -28.27 20.90 7.10
N LEU A 30 -27.36 21.80 7.46
CA LEU A 30 -27.50 22.79 8.54
C LEU A 30 -26.18 23.58 8.61
N GLY A 31 -26.24 24.83 8.17
CA GLY A 31 -25.09 25.72 8.04
C GLY A 31 -24.54 26.19 9.37
N CYS A 32 -23.35 25.71 9.69
CA CYS A 32 -22.28 26.55 10.22
C CYS A 32 -21.31 26.77 9.06
N ASP A 33 -20.70 27.95 8.96
CA ASP A 33 -19.66 28.27 7.97
C ASP A 33 -18.43 27.38 8.24
N GLU A 34 -18.49 26.12 7.82
CA GLU A 34 -17.38 25.19 7.90
C GLU A 34 -16.39 25.63 6.84
N GLY A 35 -15.33 26.32 7.28
CA GLY A 35 -14.18 26.63 6.42
C GLY A 35 -13.68 25.40 5.63
N PRO A 36 -12.72 25.59 4.71
CA PRO A 36 -12.32 24.54 3.76
C PRO A 36 -12.09 23.18 4.45
N PRO A 37 -12.51 22.06 3.82
CA PRO A 37 -12.46 20.75 4.43
C PRO A 37 -11.04 20.42 4.87
N ALA A 38 -10.91 19.74 6.02
CA ALA A 38 -9.61 19.45 6.59
C ALA A 38 -8.82 18.48 5.69
N VAL A 39 -7.55 18.80 5.46
CA VAL A 39 -6.63 18.00 4.63
C VAL A 39 -5.77 17.12 5.53
N GLY A 40 -5.58 15.87 5.11
CA GLY A 40 -4.71 14.92 5.82
C GLY A 40 -3.23 15.22 5.61
N LEU A 41 -2.57 15.76 6.63
CA LEU A 41 -1.17 16.14 6.60
C LEU A 41 -0.25 14.92 6.79
N ALA A 42 0.75 14.81 5.92
CA ALA A 42 1.85 13.86 6.02
C ALA A 42 3.13 14.61 6.47
N LEU A 43 3.67 14.20 7.61
CA LEU A 43 4.90 14.74 8.17
C LEU A 43 6.05 13.74 7.95
N GLU A 44 7.23 14.25 7.60
CA GLU A 44 8.42 13.43 7.41
C GLU A 44 9.60 14.03 8.17
N ILE A 45 10.34 13.18 8.88
CA ILE A 45 11.55 13.50 9.63
C ILE A 45 12.61 12.48 9.23
N GLU A 46 13.78 12.98 8.82
CA GLU A 46 14.89 12.16 8.37
C GLU A 46 16.17 12.59 9.07
N ASN A 47 16.86 11.63 9.70
CA ASN A 47 18.09 11.86 10.47
C ASN A 47 17.96 13.02 11.46
N GLY A 48 16.79 13.12 12.12
CA GLY A 48 16.49 14.16 13.09
C GLY A 48 16.11 15.53 12.52
N ALA A 49 16.07 15.69 11.20
CA ALA A 49 15.64 16.92 10.53
C ALA A 49 14.23 16.75 9.94
N GLY A 50 13.33 17.70 10.19
CA GLY A 50 12.02 17.72 9.54
C GLY A 50 12.14 18.10 8.07
N VAL A 51 11.52 17.33 7.18
CA VAL A 51 11.49 17.63 5.75
C VAL A 51 10.62 18.87 5.51
N PRO A 52 11.10 19.90 4.79
CA PRO A 52 10.34 21.12 4.56
C PRO A 52 8.95 20.87 3.97
N LEU A 53 7.95 21.52 4.56
CA LEU A 53 6.55 21.35 4.26
C LEU A 53 5.99 22.60 3.57
N LYS A 54 5.43 22.44 2.38
CA LYS A 54 4.60 23.48 1.75
C LYS A 54 3.14 23.23 2.10
N VAL A 55 2.37 24.26 2.45
CA VAL A 55 0.92 24.16 2.72
C VAL A 55 0.18 25.36 2.15
N LYS A 56 -1.13 25.22 1.90
CA LYS A 56 -1.95 26.39 1.55
C LYS A 56 -2.19 27.25 2.79
N LYS A 57 -2.03 28.57 2.65
CA LYS A 57 -2.28 29.53 3.73
C LYS A 57 -3.72 29.43 4.24
N GLY A 58 -3.90 29.40 5.56
CA GLY A 58 -5.23 29.32 6.20
C GLY A 58 -5.97 28.00 5.99
N GLN A 59 -5.33 26.98 5.43
CA GLN A 59 -5.94 25.66 5.27
C GLN A 59 -6.06 24.94 6.62
N ARG A 60 -7.16 24.21 6.80
CA ARG A 60 -7.39 23.31 7.94
C ARG A 60 -6.78 21.95 7.65
N PHE A 61 -6.10 21.38 8.64
CA PHE A 61 -5.40 20.09 8.57
C PHE A 61 -5.71 19.20 9.77
N TYR A 62 -5.50 17.90 9.60
CA TYR A 62 -5.25 16.94 10.69
C TYR A 62 -3.98 16.16 10.34
N VAL A 63 -3.30 15.58 11.34
CA VAL A 63 -2.12 14.75 11.06
C VAL A 63 -2.56 13.35 10.67
N ASN A 64 -2.48 13.04 9.37
CA ASN A 64 -2.86 11.74 8.84
C ASN A 64 -1.71 10.72 8.87
N GLN A 65 -0.48 11.22 8.68
CA GLN A 65 0.70 10.38 8.53
C GLN A 65 1.92 11.05 9.19
N LEU A 66 2.76 10.24 9.83
CA LEU A 66 4.06 10.67 10.34
C LEU A 66 5.10 9.59 10.02
N ASP A 67 6.14 9.99 9.29
CA ASP A 67 7.30 9.19 8.95
C ASP A 67 8.52 9.73 9.68
N MET A 68 9.21 8.87 10.43
CA MET A 68 10.55 9.16 10.94
C MET A 68 11.48 8.05 10.54
N ARG A 69 12.67 8.42 10.08
CA ARG A 69 13.77 7.47 9.92
C ARG A 69 15.10 8.08 10.28
N ALA A 70 16.02 7.23 10.70
CA ALA A 70 17.43 7.56 10.79
C ALA A 70 18.25 6.39 10.24
N PHE A 71 19.38 6.68 9.63
CA PHE A 71 20.28 5.65 9.15
C PHE A 71 21.74 5.94 9.49
N VAL A 72 22.50 4.88 9.72
CA VAL A 72 23.93 4.89 10.03
C VAL A 72 24.61 3.89 9.11
N ASN A 73 25.63 4.34 8.37
CA ASN A 73 26.43 3.44 7.54
C ASN A 73 27.59 2.87 8.38
N THR A 74 27.88 1.59 8.22
CA THR A 74 28.93 0.88 8.95
C THR A 74 29.67 -0.06 8.00
N THR A 75 30.89 -0.48 8.39
CA THR A 75 31.71 -1.41 7.60
C THR A 75 31.79 -2.81 8.22
N VAL A 76 30.99 -3.07 9.25
CA VAL A 76 31.00 -4.32 10.02
C VAL A 76 29.58 -4.83 10.22
N ASP A 77 29.37 -6.14 10.11
CA ASP A 77 28.09 -6.77 10.42
C ASP A 77 27.90 -6.81 11.94
N GLN A 78 27.20 -5.82 12.47
CA GLN A 78 26.83 -5.73 13.89
C GLN A 78 25.31 -5.64 14.10
N GLY A 79 24.54 -6.08 13.11
CA GLY A 79 23.09 -5.92 13.09
C GLY A 79 22.69 -4.45 13.03
N VAL A 80 22.10 -3.95 14.12
CA VAL A 80 21.62 -2.57 14.27
C VAL A 80 22.16 -1.89 15.54
N ALA A 81 23.34 -2.32 15.99
CA ALA A 81 23.91 -1.89 17.27
C ALA A 81 24.43 -0.43 17.26
N ALA A 82 24.86 0.12 16.13
CA ALA A 82 25.31 1.52 16.07
C ALA A 82 24.17 2.49 16.32
N LEU A 83 22.93 2.14 15.99
CA LEU A 83 21.75 2.99 16.25
C LEU A 83 21.54 3.30 17.75
N ASP A 84 22.10 2.51 18.67
CA ASP A 84 22.04 2.79 20.11
C ASP A 84 22.93 3.98 20.52
N THR A 85 24.01 4.22 19.78
CA THR A 85 25.01 5.23 20.14
C THR A 85 25.14 6.36 19.13
N THR A 86 24.59 6.19 17.93
CA THR A 86 24.78 7.11 16.80
C THR A 86 23.45 7.49 16.13
N GLY A 87 23.35 8.74 15.68
CA GLY A 87 22.21 9.24 14.94
C GLY A 87 21.01 9.62 15.82
N ASP A 88 19.86 9.88 15.19
CA ASP A 88 18.69 10.41 15.89
C ASP A 88 18.05 9.41 16.87
N PHE A 89 18.25 8.11 16.68
CA PHE A 89 17.70 7.10 17.58
C PHE A 89 18.68 6.67 18.68
N ALA A 90 19.82 7.35 18.80
CA ALA A 90 20.80 7.13 19.86
C ALA A 90 20.17 7.34 21.24
N SER A 91 20.62 6.57 22.23
CA SER A 91 20.18 6.62 23.63
C SER A 91 18.70 6.27 23.86
N LEU A 92 18.00 5.77 22.85
CA LEU A 92 16.69 5.15 23.05
C LEU A 92 16.84 3.80 23.76
N GLY A 93 15.74 3.29 24.31
CA GLY A 93 15.74 1.97 24.95
C GLY A 93 15.86 0.84 23.92
N TRP A 94 17.08 0.47 23.53
CA TRP A 94 17.36 -0.62 22.56
C TRP A 94 17.38 -2.02 23.17
N GLN A 95 17.24 -2.14 24.49
CA GLN A 95 17.17 -3.44 25.16
C GLN A 95 15.99 -4.27 24.66
N GLY A 96 16.20 -5.57 24.46
CA GLY A 96 15.18 -6.50 23.97
C GLY A 96 15.07 -6.60 22.45
N ASN A 97 15.82 -5.78 21.70
CA ASN A 97 15.83 -5.83 20.24
C ASN A 97 16.36 -7.17 19.71
N GLN A 98 15.64 -7.78 18.78
CA GLN A 98 15.92 -9.12 18.24
C GLN A 98 15.70 -9.16 16.73
N LEU A 99 16.51 -9.95 16.03
CA LEU A 99 16.28 -10.31 14.63
C LEU A 99 14.99 -11.17 14.55
N VAL A 100 13.99 -10.69 13.82
CA VAL A 100 12.69 -11.38 13.72
C VAL A 100 12.44 -12.03 12.36
N ASP A 101 13.05 -11.49 11.29
CA ASP A 101 12.96 -12.02 9.93
C ASP A 101 14.13 -11.50 9.08
N GLN A 102 14.37 -12.11 7.91
CA GLN A 102 15.35 -11.65 6.92
C GLN A 102 14.94 -12.06 5.50
N GLU A 103 15.43 -11.34 4.50
CA GLU A 103 15.18 -11.63 3.08
C GLU A 103 16.34 -11.13 2.22
N PHE A 104 16.63 -11.83 1.12
CA PHE A 104 17.48 -11.30 0.05
C PHE A 104 16.63 -10.58 -0.99
N VAL A 105 17.11 -9.43 -1.47
CA VAL A 105 16.51 -8.76 -2.62
C VAL A 105 16.85 -9.60 -3.86
N LEU A 106 15.82 -10.02 -4.61
CA LEU A 106 15.98 -10.92 -5.75
C LEU A 106 16.68 -10.27 -6.94
N LEU A 107 16.52 -8.96 -7.11
CA LEU A 107 17.23 -8.19 -8.13
C LEU A 107 18.65 -7.88 -7.65
N SER A 108 19.62 -8.09 -8.54
CA SER A 108 20.97 -7.60 -8.34
C SER A 108 21.01 -6.08 -8.35
N ASN A 109 21.96 -5.54 -7.61
CA ASN A 109 22.39 -4.15 -7.68
C ASN A 109 23.02 -3.87 -9.07
N PRO A 110 23.18 -2.59 -9.46
CA PRO A 110 23.79 -2.23 -10.75
C PRO A 110 25.22 -2.75 -10.96
N ASP A 111 25.95 -3.02 -9.88
CA ASP A 111 27.31 -3.58 -9.90
C ASP A 111 27.33 -5.12 -9.95
N GLY A 112 26.16 -5.77 -10.05
CA GLY A 112 26.01 -7.23 -10.08
C GLY A 112 26.00 -7.90 -8.71
N THR A 113 26.19 -7.15 -7.62
CA THR A 113 26.08 -7.68 -6.25
C THR A 113 24.61 -7.78 -5.81
N PHE A 114 24.37 -8.33 -4.62
CA PHE A 114 23.04 -8.47 -4.05
C PHE A 114 22.92 -7.73 -2.72
N THR A 115 21.67 -7.52 -2.30
CA THR A 115 21.36 -6.89 -1.02
C THR A 115 20.58 -7.86 -0.15
N ARG A 116 20.97 -7.99 1.12
CA ARG A 116 20.19 -8.68 2.17
C ARG A 116 19.62 -7.65 3.13
N ARG A 117 18.37 -7.86 3.55
CA ARG A 117 17.68 -7.07 4.56
C ARG A 117 17.34 -7.94 5.75
N ARG A 118 17.73 -7.52 6.96
CA ARG A 118 17.42 -8.17 8.24
C ARG A 118 16.57 -7.24 9.09
N PHE A 119 15.48 -7.74 9.65
CA PHE A 119 14.49 -6.94 10.37
C PHE A 119 14.58 -7.19 11.86
N TYR A 120 14.67 -6.11 12.65
CA TYR A 120 14.83 -6.14 14.08
C TYR A 120 13.65 -5.46 14.78
N ARG A 121 13.12 -6.09 15.83
CA ARG A 121 11.98 -5.62 16.63
C ARG A 121 12.13 -5.99 18.11
N GLY A 122 11.25 -5.45 18.96
CA GLY A 122 11.20 -5.75 20.39
C GLY A 122 12.07 -4.84 21.26
N ALA A 123 12.70 -3.81 20.68
CA ALA A 123 13.38 -2.79 21.47
C ALA A 123 12.39 -2.10 22.42
N LYS A 124 12.82 -1.79 23.65
CA LYS A 124 11.98 -1.13 24.67
C LYS A 124 11.25 0.11 24.17
N TRP A 125 11.87 0.95 23.32
CA TRP A 125 11.22 2.15 22.76
C TRP A 125 10.06 1.82 21.80
N MET A 126 10.12 0.66 21.12
CA MET A 126 9.06 0.14 20.23
C MET A 126 7.87 -0.38 21.04
N GLU A 127 8.16 -0.98 22.20
CA GLU A 127 7.18 -1.64 23.09
C GLU A 127 6.58 -0.73 24.17
N GLN A 128 6.90 0.56 24.14
CA GLN A 128 6.37 1.58 25.04
C GLN A 128 5.29 2.44 24.38
N ASP A 129 4.49 3.12 25.20
CA ASP A 129 3.43 3.99 24.70
C ASP A 129 4.07 5.23 24.06
N ASN A 130 3.90 5.35 22.75
CA ASN A 130 4.40 6.48 21.98
C ASN A 130 3.31 7.55 21.84
N THR A 131 3.69 8.79 22.11
CA THR A 131 2.85 9.97 21.89
C THR A 131 3.65 11.00 21.10
N PHE A 132 2.97 11.65 20.15
CA PHE A 132 3.52 12.74 19.36
C PHE A 132 2.70 14.00 19.63
N ILE A 133 3.40 15.13 19.81
CA ILE A 133 2.78 16.44 20.00
C ILE A 133 3.23 17.34 18.87
N VAL A 134 2.29 17.86 18.10
CA VAL A 134 2.56 18.78 16.98
C VAL A 134 2.11 20.19 17.37
N ARG A 135 3.02 21.16 17.26
CA ARG A 135 2.77 22.57 17.59
C ARG A 135 3.14 23.46 16.41
N GLN A 136 2.29 24.44 16.14
CA GLN A 136 2.62 25.52 15.21
C GLN A 136 3.47 26.57 15.94
N GLU A 137 4.56 27.01 15.31
CA GLU A 137 5.42 28.06 15.86
C GLU A 137 5.75 29.13 14.82
N THR A 138 5.99 30.34 15.34
CA THR A 138 6.63 31.42 14.57
C THR A 138 8.09 31.07 14.24
N ALA A 139 8.73 31.88 13.40
CA ALA A 139 10.16 31.73 13.08
C ALA A 139 11.07 31.80 14.33
N THR A 140 10.69 32.59 15.34
CA THR A 140 11.43 32.73 16.61
C THR A 140 11.12 31.60 17.60
N GLY A 141 10.09 30.78 17.33
CA GLY A 141 9.70 29.66 18.18
C GLY A 141 8.59 29.92 19.18
N ALA A 142 7.97 31.10 19.15
CA ALA A 142 6.77 31.33 19.94
C ALA A 142 5.61 30.42 19.44
N PRO A 143 4.89 29.72 20.35
CA PRO A 143 3.77 28.88 19.97
C PRO A 143 2.58 29.71 19.47
N LEU A 144 1.85 29.19 18.48
CA LEU A 144 0.76 29.89 17.78
C LEU A 144 -0.64 29.29 18.03
N GLY A 145 -0.79 28.43 19.03
CA GLY A 145 -2.07 27.82 19.35
C GLY A 145 -1.93 26.54 20.18
N PRO A 146 -3.05 25.86 20.45
CA PRO A 146 -3.02 24.59 21.16
C PRO A 146 -2.26 23.51 20.36
N PRO A 147 -1.55 22.61 21.04
CA PRO A 147 -0.93 21.46 20.39
C PRO A 147 -1.95 20.44 19.91
N VAL A 148 -1.64 19.72 18.84
CA VAL A 148 -2.30 18.46 18.48
C VAL A 148 -1.56 17.32 19.17
N VAL A 149 -2.27 16.53 19.96
CA VAL A 149 -1.71 15.37 20.68
C VAL A 149 -2.20 14.07 20.03
N LEU A 150 -1.24 13.26 19.62
CA LEU A 150 -1.43 12.03 18.86
C LEU A 150 -0.91 10.83 19.65
N LYS A 151 -1.81 9.96 20.10
CA LYS A 151 -1.52 8.70 20.78
C LYS A 151 -1.21 7.63 19.74
N ALA A 152 0.06 7.33 19.55
CA ALA A 152 0.50 6.35 18.57
C ALA A 152 0.55 4.91 19.13
N GLY A 153 0.53 4.76 20.46
CA GLY A 153 0.50 3.46 21.12
C GLY A 153 1.82 2.70 21.02
N LYS A 154 1.74 1.37 21.10
CA LYS A 154 2.88 0.44 20.99
C LYS A 154 2.85 -0.27 19.65
N ASP A 155 3.92 -0.92 19.23
CA ASP A 155 3.97 -1.63 17.94
C ASP A 155 2.84 -2.67 17.78
N ASP A 156 2.78 -3.64 18.71
CA ASP A 156 1.99 -4.86 18.53
C ASP A 156 0.60 -4.87 19.19
N LYS A 157 0.19 -3.84 19.96
CA LYS A 157 -1.10 -3.85 20.66
C LYS A 157 -1.95 -2.62 20.39
N ARG A 158 -3.10 -2.82 19.75
CA ARG A 158 -4.06 -1.75 19.45
C ARG A 158 -4.96 -1.49 20.64
N ARG A 159 -5.20 -0.22 20.91
CA ARG A 159 -6.26 0.27 21.79
C ARG A 159 -7.19 1.14 20.98
N ASP A 160 -8.43 1.21 21.41
CA ASP A 160 -9.42 2.08 20.78
C ASP A 160 -9.00 3.55 20.81
N SER A 161 -8.22 3.96 21.82
CA SER A 161 -7.69 5.31 21.97
C SER A 161 -6.45 5.65 21.11
N ASP A 162 -5.92 4.71 20.33
CA ASP A 162 -4.80 4.98 19.43
C ASP A 162 -5.29 5.75 18.19
N ASP A 163 -4.58 6.83 17.84
CA ASP A 163 -4.94 7.77 16.79
C ASP A 163 -4.56 7.31 15.38
N PHE A 164 -3.89 6.17 15.21
CA PHE A 164 -3.45 5.65 13.90
C PHE A 164 -3.84 4.18 13.72
N PHE A 165 -4.36 3.85 12.54
CA PHE A 165 -4.70 2.47 12.20
C PHE A 165 -3.45 1.63 11.92
N ALA A 166 -2.54 2.16 11.11
CA ALA A 166 -1.25 1.52 10.84
C ALA A 166 -0.15 2.23 11.62
N ARG A 167 0.60 1.45 12.38
CA ARG A 167 1.82 1.86 13.06
C ARG A 167 2.91 0.82 12.86
N ARG A 168 4.14 1.27 12.85
CA ARG A 168 5.31 0.41 12.76
C ARG A 168 6.47 1.09 13.47
N TYR A 169 7.07 0.37 14.37
CA TYR A 169 8.34 0.71 14.97
C TYR A 169 9.31 -0.43 14.66
N GLY A 170 10.50 -0.11 14.15
CA GLY A 170 11.40 -1.17 13.74
C GLY A 170 12.79 -0.69 13.44
N ALA A 171 13.69 -1.64 13.27
CA ALA A 171 15.01 -1.41 12.73
C ALA A 171 15.33 -2.41 11.63
N ILE A 172 16.18 -2.02 10.70
CA ILE A 172 16.57 -2.80 9.53
C ILE A 172 18.09 -2.71 9.41
N GLN A 173 18.73 -3.85 9.23
CA GLN A 173 20.08 -3.87 8.69
C GLN A 173 20.00 -4.20 7.20
N TRP A 174 20.57 -3.32 6.39
CA TRP A 174 20.88 -3.55 5.00
C TRP A 174 22.32 -4.02 4.90
N THR A 175 22.53 -5.20 4.32
CA THR A 175 23.83 -5.68 3.90
C THR A 175 23.87 -5.55 2.39
N TYR A 176 24.70 -4.64 1.90
CA TYR A 176 24.96 -4.49 0.46
C TYR A 176 26.05 -5.47 0.04
N ASP A 177 26.56 -5.33 -1.19
CA ASP A 177 27.73 -6.03 -1.73
C ASP A 177 27.79 -7.56 -1.50
N CYS A 178 26.63 -8.21 -1.33
CA CYS A 178 26.55 -9.65 -1.17
C CYS A 178 26.93 -10.33 -2.50
N PRO A 179 27.85 -11.32 -2.52
CA PRO A 179 28.27 -11.97 -3.75
C PRO A 179 27.16 -12.76 -4.45
N THR A 180 26.15 -13.24 -3.73
CA THR A 180 25.01 -13.96 -4.32
C THR A 180 23.70 -13.58 -3.63
N ALA A 181 22.57 -13.92 -4.25
CA ALA A 181 21.22 -13.77 -3.71
C ALA A 181 20.91 -14.65 -2.47
N THR A 182 21.91 -15.36 -1.93
CA THR A 182 21.78 -16.24 -0.76
C THR A 182 22.97 -16.15 0.19
N ASN A 183 24.01 -15.36 -0.13
CA ASN A 183 25.24 -15.28 0.64
C ASN A 183 25.80 -13.86 0.67
N CYS A 184 26.08 -13.35 1.88
CA CYS A 184 26.74 -12.07 2.13
C CYS A 184 28.14 -12.24 2.77
N SER A 185 28.76 -13.41 2.64
CA SER A 185 30.12 -13.61 3.15
C SER A 185 31.10 -12.70 2.40
N GLY A 186 31.88 -11.89 3.12
CA GLY A 186 32.78 -10.89 2.55
C GLY A 186 32.16 -9.51 2.30
N ALA A 187 30.87 -9.32 2.61
CA ALA A 187 30.23 -8.02 2.57
C ALA A 187 30.89 -7.04 3.54
N HIS A 188 31.07 -5.80 3.11
CA HIS A 188 31.74 -4.74 3.89
C HIS A 188 30.95 -3.43 3.90
N THR A 189 29.80 -3.37 3.22
CA THR A 189 28.96 -2.20 3.17
C THR A 189 27.63 -2.49 3.86
N PHE A 190 27.42 -1.87 5.02
CA PHE A 190 26.21 -2.04 5.81
C PHE A 190 25.54 -0.70 6.07
N GLN A 191 24.21 -0.73 6.18
CA GLN A 191 23.42 0.40 6.68
C GLN A 191 22.44 -0.10 7.73
N GLU A 192 22.45 0.54 8.88
CA GLU A 192 21.48 0.34 9.95
C GLU A 192 20.44 1.44 9.85
N GLU A 193 19.15 1.09 9.83
CA GLU A 193 18.04 2.04 9.72
C GLU A 193 17.07 1.82 10.89
N ALA A 194 16.70 2.88 11.60
CA ALA A 194 15.56 2.90 12.53
C ALA A 194 14.39 3.62 11.87
N LEU A 195 13.15 3.18 12.15
CA LEU A 195 11.95 3.76 11.56
C LEU A 195 10.76 3.83 12.53
N VAL A 196 9.98 4.89 12.37
CA VAL A 196 8.63 5.08 12.91
C VAL A 196 7.71 5.40 11.73
N GLU A 197 6.69 4.58 11.50
CA GLU A 197 5.69 4.84 10.46
C GLU A 197 4.29 4.83 11.07
N LEU A 198 3.60 5.98 11.06
CA LEU A 198 2.23 6.13 11.55
C LEU A 198 1.32 6.57 10.40
N ARG A 199 0.19 5.89 10.20
CA ARG A 199 -0.68 6.08 9.02
C ARG A 199 -2.15 5.91 9.33
N TYR A 200 -2.94 6.61 8.54
CA TYR A 200 -4.40 6.58 8.51
C TYR A 200 -4.93 6.92 9.88
N THR A 201 -5.03 8.22 10.14
CA THR A 201 -5.52 8.66 11.44
C THR A 201 -6.94 8.14 11.66
N ARG A 202 -7.19 7.71 12.89
CA ARG A 202 -8.51 7.32 13.41
C ARG A 202 -9.23 8.50 14.04
N SER A 203 -8.57 9.65 14.10
CA SER A 203 -9.03 10.86 14.78
C SER A 203 -8.96 12.09 13.86
N PRO A 204 -9.58 12.04 12.66
CA PRO A 204 -9.53 13.13 11.68
C PRO A 204 -10.18 14.43 12.19
N GLU A 205 -10.97 14.37 13.26
CA GLU A 205 -11.57 15.51 13.94
C GLU A 205 -10.55 16.35 14.72
N LYS A 206 -9.38 15.80 15.06
CA LYS A 206 -8.26 16.52 15.70
C LYS A 206 -7.58 17.45 14.72
N THR A 207 -8.31 18.49 14.34
CA THR A 207 -7.91 19.45 13.32
C THR A 207 -7.29 20.72 13.90
N PHE A 208 -6.51 21.41 13.06
CA PHE A 208 -5.99 22.74 13.30
C PHE A 208 -5.95 23.53 12.00
N THR A 209 -6.13 24.84 12.06
CA THR A 209 -5.91 25.72 10.93
C THR A 209 -4.48 26.23 10.94
N MET A 210 -3.81 26.23 9.78
CA MET A 210 -2.47 26.79 9.67
C MET A 210 -2.51 28.30 9.95
N HIS A 211 -1.89 28.71 11.04
CA HIS A 211 -1.84 30.11 11.47
C HIS A 211 -1.02 30.93 10.47
N PRO A 212 -1.44 32.15 10.07
CA PRO A 212 -0.73 32.94 9.06
C PRO A 212 0.75 33.25 9.38
N ALA A 213 1.11 33.31 10.67
CA ALA A 213 2.48 33.51 11.14
C ALA A 213 3.29 32.21 11.36
N ALA A 214 2.70 31.03 11.11
CA ALA A 214 3.38 29.76 11.28
C ALA A 214 4.50 29.62 10.25
N ALA A 215 5.73 29.44 10.74
CA ALA A 215 6.92 29.22 9.93
C ALA A 215 7.52 27.82 10.13
N ARG A 216 7.03 27.08 11.13
CA ARG A 216 7.45 25.70 11.41
C ARG A 216 6.42 24.94 12.24
N LEU A 217 6.44 23.61 12.10
CA LEU A 217 5.82 22.69 13.05
C LEU A 217 6.91 22.09 13.95
N ARG A 218 6.73 22.23 15.27
CA ARG A 218 7.52 21.47 16.25
C ARG A 218 6.83 20.15 16.53
N VAL A 219 7.54 19.05 16.33
CA VAL A 219 7.08 17.70 16.66
C VAL A 219 7.86 17.19 17.87
N VAL A 220 7.17 16.93 18.98
CA VAL A 220 7.76 16.33 20.18
C VAL A 220 7.36 14.87 20.24
N TRP A 221 8.32 13.97 20.38
CA TRP A 221 8.09 12.55 20.58
C TRP A 221 8.33 12.18 22.05
N SER A 222 7.43 11.38 22.65
CA SER A 222 7.53 10.97 24.06
C SER A 222 8.82 10.22 24.41
N GLN A 223 9.49 9.59 23.44
CA GLN A 223 10.78 8.93 23.66
C GLN A 223 11.96 9.92 23.66
N LYS A 224 11.77 11.12 23.11
CA LYS A 224 12.78 12.20 23.05
C LYS A 224 12.16 13.57 23.40
N PRO A 225 11.62 13.75 24.62
CA PRO A 225 10.86 14.95 24.98
C PRO A 225 11.70 16.25 24.93
N ASN A 226 13.01 16.14 25.15
CA ASN A 226 13.94 17.26 25.20
C ASN A 226 14.65 17.53 23.87
N ALA A 227 14.40 16.73 22.83
CA ALA A 227 15.01 16.86 21.51
C ALA A 227 13.93 16.84 20.41
N PRO A 228 13.11 17.91 20.34
CA PRO A 228 12.01 17.97 19.40
C PRO A 228 12.49 18.23 17.97
N TYR A 229 11.70 17.74 17.02
CA TYR A 229 11.95 17.92 15.60
C TYR A 229 11.31 19.20 15.08
N ILE A 230 11.99 19.89 14.18
CA ILE A 230 11.48 21.09 13.53
C ILE A 230 11.25 20.79 12.06
N VAL A 231 10.00 20.92 11.64
CA VAL A 231 9.55 20.82 10.25
C VAL A 231 9.32 22.24 9.74
N PRO A 232 10.19 22.78 8.87
CA PRO A 232 9.98 24.11 8.29
C PRO A 232 8.67 24.16 7.49
N VAL A 233 7.92 25.25 7.60
CA VAL A 233 6.65 25.44 6.89
C VAL A 233 6.75 26.65 5.96
N THR A 234 6.40 26.44 4.70
CA THR A 234 6.16 27.51 3.72
C THR A 234 4.68 27.55 3.38
N GLN A 235 4.04 28.70 3.57
CA GLN A 235 2.63 28.89 3.24
C GLN A 235 2.49 29.50 1.85
N ILE A 236 1.69 28.86 0.99
CA ILE A 236 1.39 29.31 -0.36
C ILE A 236 0.01 29.94 -0.38
N GLU A 237 -0.11 31.17 -0.84
CA GLU A 237 -1.38 31.90 -0.85
C GLU A 237 -2.33 31.39 -1.94
N THR A 238 -1.81 31.27 -3.16
CA THR A 238 -2.57 30.88 -4.34
C THR A 238 -1.90 29.68 -5.01
N PRO A 239 -2.14 28.45 -4.54
CA PRO A 239 -1.59 27.26 -5.17
C PRO A 239 -2.23 27.02 -6.54
N THR A 240 -1.44 26.54 -7.50
CA THR A 240 -1.87 26.22 -8.88
C THR A 240 -2.93 25.12 -8.93
N TYR A 241 -2.85 24.15 -8.01
CA TYR A 241 -3.76 23.01 -7.95
C TYR A 241 -4.45 22.95 -6.58
N ALA A 242 -5.62 22.34 -6.54
CA ALA A 242 -6.29 22.03 -5.28
C ALA A 242 -5.68 20.78 -4.62
N TYR A 243 -5.99 20.59 -3.34
CA TYR A 243 -5.78 19.31 -2.65
C TYR A 243 -6.71 18.21 -3.20
N GLY A 244 -6.47 16.97 -2.79
CA GLY A 244 -7.19 15.78 -3.23
C GLY A 244 -6.62 15.16 -4.51
N PHE A 245 -7.09 13.97 -4.85
CA PHE A 245 -6.64 13.25 -6.04
C PHE A 245 -7.79 12.43 -6.61
N LYS A 246 -7.95 12.48 -7.93
CA LYS A 246 -8.96 11.73 -8.68
C LYS A 246 -8.31 11.18 -9.96
N ILE A 247 -8.85 10.07 -10.44
CA ILE A 247 -8.44 9.42 -11.68
C ILE A 247 -9.70 9.14 -12.48
N ASP A 248 -9.78 9.73 -13.68
CA ASP A 248 -10.76 9.31 -14.68
C ASP A 248 -10.14 8.22 -15.56
N LEU A 249 -11.01 7.30 -16.00
CA LEU A 249 -10.66 6.15 -16.81
C LEU A 249 -11.73 5.95 -17.87
N ASP A 250 -11.38 6.26 -19.11
CA ASP A 250 -12.32 6.29 -20.24
C ASP A 250 -11.97 5.21 -21.26
N ALA A 251 -12.97 4.41 -21.68
CA ALA A 251 -12.85 3.55 -22.85
C ALA A 251 -13.08 4.39 -24.11
N LEU A 252 -12.05 4.53 -24.94
CA LEU A 252 -12.11 5.28 -26.20
C LEU A 252 -12.61 4.42 -27.37
N THR A 253 -12.41 3.10 -27.32
CA THR A 253 -13.06 2.18 -28.26
C THR A 253 -14.50 1.97 -27.80
N PRO A 254 -15.53 2.31 -28.59
CA PRO A 254 -16.91 2.06 -28.19
C PRO A 254 -17.23 0.55 -28.19
N PRO A 255 -18.13 0.08 -27.31
CA PRO A 255 -18.67 -1.28 -27.42
C PRO A 255 -19.56 -1.40 -28.67
N ARG A 256 -19.95 -2.63 -28.98
CA ARG A 256 -20.99 -2.92 -29.98
C ARG A 256 -22.33 -2.24 -29.60
N PRO A 257 -23.29 -2.14 -30.53
CA PRO A 257 -24.60 -1.55 -30.24
C PRO A 257 -25.37 -2.19 -29.08
N ASP A 258 -25.09 -3.46 -28.75
CA ASP A 258 -25.66 -4.18 -27.61
C ASP A 258 -24.98 -3.86 -26.26
N GLY A 259 -24.00 -2.95 -26.25
CA GLY A 259 -23.26 -2.56 -25.05
C GLY A 259 -22.09 -3.49 -24.69
N THR A 260 -21.76 -4.48 -25.52
CA THR A 260 -20.70 -5.46 -25.24
C THR A 260 -19.47 -5.31 -26.13
N TYR A 261 -18.31 -5.77 -25.65
CA TYR A 261 -17.12 -6.00 -26.46
C TYR A 261 -17.08 -7.46 -26.94
N ALA A 262 -16.55 -7.70 -28.13
CA ALA A 262 -16.27 -9.05 -28.60
C ALA A 262 -15.03 -9.64 -27.92
N PRO A 263 -14.97 -10.95 -27.68
CA PRO A 263 -13.69 -11.64 -27.64
C PRO A 263 -12.83 -11.29 -28.86
N GLY A 264 -11.53 -11.07 -28.66
CA GLY A 264 -10.59 -10.64 -29.69
C GLY A 264 -10.53 -9.12 -29.95
N THR A 265 -11.25 -8.29 -29.17
CA THR A 265 -11.27 -6.84 -29.37
C THR A 265 -10.11 -6.13 -28.66
N ASP A 266 -9.50 -5.17 -29.35
CA ASP A 266 -8.60 -4.19 -28.75
C ASP A 266 -9.39 -2.98 -28.23
N ILE A 267 -9.29 -2.71 -26.93
CA ILE A 267 -9.96 -1.59 -26.28
C ILE A 267 -8.91 -0.54 -25.94
N ARG A 268 -9.01 0.63 -26.56
CA ARG A 268 -8.19 1.79 -26.21
C ARG A 268 -8.76 2.46 -24.98
N TRP A 269 -7.91 2.75 -24.01
CA TRP A 269 -8.23 3.41 -22.75
C TRP A 269 -7.47 4.71 -22.62
N ARG A 270 -8.03 5.68 -21.90
CA ARG A 270 -7.37 6.93 -21.50
C ARG A 270 -7.43 7.10 -19.99
N ILE A 271 -6.33 7.59 -19.41
CA ILE A 271 -6.24 8.03 -18.03
C ILE A 271 -6.17 9.56 -17.97
N THR A 272 -6.96 10.17 -17.09
CA THR A 272 -6.85 11.59 -16.76
C THR A 272 -6.67 11.76 -15.27
N LEU A 273 -5.52 12.28 -14.84
CA LEU A 273 -5.23 12.57 -13.43
C LEU A 273 -5.75 13.97 -13.07
N ARG A 274 -6.48 14.08 -11.95
CA ARG A 274 -7.11 15.32 -11.50
C ARG A 274 -6.88 15.61 -10.02
N ASP A 275 -6.94 16.88 -9.65
CA ASP A 275 -7.05 17.29 -8.25
C ASP A 275 -8.48 17.05 -7.69
N GLY A 276 -8.69 17.38 -6.41
CA GLY A 276 -9.98 17.24 -5.76
C GLY A 276 -11.10 18.10 -6.37
N GLN A 277 -10.75 19.21 -7.02
CA GLN A 277 -11.69 20.10 -7.72
C GLN A 277 -11.96 19.68 -9.17
N GLY A 278 -11.23 18.69 -9.69
CA GLY A 278 -11.39 18.18 -11.05
C GLY A 278 -10.47 18.83 -12.08
N ASN A 279 -9.53 19.70 -11.66
CA ASN A 279 -8.55 20.26 -12.59
C ASN A 279 -7.56 19.19 -13.01
N ARG A 280 -7.22 19.16 -14.30
CA ARG A 280 -6.27 18.20 -14.87
C ARG A 280 -4.85 18.48 -14.35
N LEU A 281 -4.09 17.44 -14.02
CA LEU A 281 -2.74 17.52 -13.47
C LEU A 281 -1.61 17.38 -14.50
N HIS A 282 -1.96 17.20 -15.77
CA HIS A 282 -1.02 16.99 -16.87
C HIS A 282 -1.64 17.48 -18.20
N PRO A 283 -0.83 17.76 -19.24
CA PRO A 283 -1.35 18.08 -20.58
C PRO A 283 -2.20 16.95 -21.18
N GLU A 284 -3.01 17.28 -22.18
CA GLU A 284 -3.71 16.25 -22.97
C GLU A 284 -2.76 15.46 -23.87
N GLY A 285 -2.98 14.13 -23.95
CA GLY A 285 -2.23 13.23 -24.81
C GLY A 285 -0.98 12.63 -24.16
N SER A 286 -0.50 13.22 -23.06
CA SER A 286 0.74 12.80 -22.40
C SER A 286 0.67 12.88 -20.89
N LEU A 287 1.33 11.93 -20.23
CA LEU A 287 1.72 12.03 -18.83
C LEU A 287 3.12 12.65 -18.72
N PRO A 288 3.53 13.20 -17.56
CA PRO A 288 4.91 13.65 -17.36
C PRO A 288 5.88 12.46 -17.45
N THR A 289 7.10 12.73 -17.89
CA THR A 289 8.20 11.75 -17.93
C THR A 289 8.58 11.29 -16.53
N TYR A 290 9.29 10.15 -16.44
CA TYR A 290 9.82 9.71 -15.15
C TYR A 290 10.79 10.72 -14.55
N ASN A 291 11.65 11.31 -15.40
CA ASN A 291 12.63 12.31 -14.97
C ASN A 291 11.95 13.56 -14.37
N GLU A 292 10.89 14.07 -15.00
CA GLU A 292 10.13 15.21 -14.47
C GLU A 292 9.46 14.91 -13.11
N VAL A 293 8.97 13.69 -12.92
CA VAL A 293 8.27 13.27 -11.69
C VAL A 293 9.22 12.95 -10.54
N VAL A 294 10.34 12.30 -10.82
CA VAL A 294 11.26 11.79 -9.80
C VAL A 294 12.36 12.77 -9.46
N PHE A 295 12.93 13.44 -10.47
CA PHE A 295 14.08 14.34 -10.32
C PHE A 295 13.73 15.81 -10.60
N GLY A 296 12.62 16.07 -11.29
CA GLY A 296 12.14 17.42 -11.60
C GLY A 296 11.31 18.05 -10.48
N ALA A 297 10.75 19.23 -10.78
CA ALA A 297 9.96 20.00 -9.82
C ALA A 297 8.63 19.33 -9.43
N ASN A 298 8.05 18.54 -10.34
CA ASN A 298 6.81 17.79 -10.15
C ASN A 298 5.71 18.62 -9.44
N GLU A 299 5.44 19.82 -9.94
CA GLU A 299 4.50 20.76 -9.32
C GLU A 299 3.12 20.15 -9.04
N PRO A 300 2.50 19.35 -9.94
CA PRO A 300 1.19 18.76 -9.68
C PRO A 300 1.21 17.65 -8.61
N GLY A 301 2.38 17.12 -8.25
CA GLY A 301 2.54 16.09 -7.22
C GLY A 301 2.23 14.67 -7.68
N ILE A 302 2.20 14.40 -8.98
CA ILE A 302 2.00 13.06 -9.57
C ILE A 302 3.12 12.13 -9.08
N GLN A 303 2.84 10.87 -8.78
CA GLN A 303 3.89 9.94 -8.36
C GLN A 303 3.97 8.72 -9.29
N TYR A 304 5.20 8.25 -9.49
CA TYR A 304 5.54 6.99 -10.14
C TYR A 304 6.31 6.08 -9.17
N TYR A 305 6.64 4.88 -9.65
CA TYR A 305 7.41 3.91 -8.90
C TYR A 305 8.72 4.51 -8.39
N ARG A 306 9.00 4.41 -7.08
CA ARG A 306 10.22 4.97 -6.46
C ARG A 306 11.15 3.95 -5.81
N ALA A 307 10.82 2.66 -5.84
CA ALA A 307 11.55 1.69 -5.02
C ALA A 307 13.00 1.43 -5.46
N PHE A 308 13.42 1.91 -6.64
CA PHE A 308 14.83 1.93 -7.03
C PHE A 308 15.70 2.83 -6.13
N PHE A 309 15.12 3.89 -5.56
CA PHE A 309 15.84 4.87 -4.72
C PHE A 309 15.38 4.84 -3.27
N ASP A 310 14.15 4.40 -3.03
CA ASP A 310 13.58 4.24 -1.69
C ASP A 310 12.98 2.84 -1.53
N PRO A 311 13.82 1.80 -1.33
CA PRO A 311 13.39 0.41 -1.36
C PRO A 311 12.28 0.11 -0.36
N SER A 312 11.13 -0.37 -0.83
CA SER A 312 10.02 -0.73 0.04
C SER A 312 10.05 -2.21 0.41
N THR A 313 9.42 -2.54 1.54
CA THR A 313 9.33 -3.92 2.01
C THR A 313 7.91 -4.20 2.51
N THR A 314 7.30 -5.29 2.03
CA THR A 314 5.99 -5.72 2.52
C THR A 314 6.04 -5.88 4.03
N TYR A 315 5.08 -5.25 4.71
CA TYR A 315 4.98 -5.15 6.16
C TYR A 315 6.12 -4.43 6.90
N TYR A 316 7.37 -4.43 6.45
CA TYR A 316 8.49 -3.90 7.26
C TYR A 316 8.94 -2.49 6.92
N ARG A 317 8.70 -1.98 5.71
CA ARG A 317 9.21 -0.64 5.35
C ARG A 317 8.39 0.06 4.29
N ARG A 318 7.81 1.21 4.66
CA ARG A 318 7.28 2.31 3.82
C ARG A 318 6.65 1.89 2.49
N LYS A 319 5.85 0.83 2.46
CA LYS A 319 5.25 0.30 1.21
C LYS A 319 4.34 1.30 0.50
N HIS A 320 3.75 2.26 1.21
CA HIS A 320 2.99 3.36 0.60
C HIS A 320 3.86 4.30 -0.27
N ARG A 321 5.18 4.36 -0.05
CA ARG A 321 6.13 5.16 -0.85
C ARG A 321 6.54 4.49 -2.16
N GLU A 322 6.13 3.24 -2.39
CA GLU A 322 6.30 2.59 -3.69
C GLU A 322 5.64 3.41 -4.80
N ARG A 323 4.48 4.04 -4.51
CA ARG A 323 3.87 5.12 -5.31
C ARG A 323 3.64 4.80 -6.80
N MET A 324 3.53 3.52 -7.12
CA MET A 324 3.33 3.03 -8.48
C MET A 324 1.98 3.49 -9.06
N LEU A 325 2.02 4.11 -10.26
CA LEU A 325 0.86 4.34 -11.11
C LEU A 325 0.72 3.15 -12.06
N MET A 326 -0.42 2.46 -12.01
CA MET A 326 -0.64 1.21 -12.75
C MET A 326 -2.10 1.07 -13.14
N SER A 327 -2.35 0.44 -14.27
CA SER A 327 -3.66 -0.05 -14.70
C SER A 327 -3.67 -1.58 -14.80
N GLN A 328 -4.84 -2.20 -14.64
CA GLN A 328 -5.08 -3.59 -14.99
C GLN A 328 -6.44 -3.80 -15.68
N ILE A 329 -6.58 -4.92 -16.37
CA ILE A 329 -7.86 -5.56 -16.72
C ILE A 329 -7.85 -6.99 -16.18
N ILE A 330 -8.96 -7.44 -15.58
CA ILE A 330 -9.13 -8.82 -15.10
C ILE A 330 -10.57 -9.29 -15.32
N GLY A 331 -10.76 -10.56 -15.72
CA GLY A 331 -12.10 -11.13 -15.81
C GLY A 331 -12.18 -12.53 -16.46
N PRO A 332 -13.43 -13.03 -16.63
CA PRO A 332 -14.67 -12.39 -16.21
C PRO A 332 -14.86 -12.46 -14.67
N ALA A 333 -15.69 -11.59 -14.10
CA ALA A 333 -15.76 -11.32 -12.66
C ALA A 333 -16.03 -12.58 -11.83
N GLN A 334 -16.93 -13.44 -12.30
CA GLN A 334 -17.31 -14.70 -11.64
C GLN A 334 -16.15 -15.71 -11.52
N ASP A 335 -15.12 -15.59 -12.35
CA ASP A 335 -13.97 -16.49 -12.37
C ASP A 335 -12.75 -15.91 -11.62
N ILE A 336 -12.84 -14.67 -11.12
CA ILE A 336 -11.73 -13.98 -10.47
C ILE A 336 -11.26 -14.74 -9.23
N LYS A 337 -9.97 -15.08 -9.25
CA LYS A 337 -9.25 -15.78 -8.19
C LYS A 337 -7.77 -15.35 -8.16
N PRO A 338 -7.02 -15.70 -7.11
CA PRO A 338 -5.59 -15.40 -7.06
C PRO A 338 -4.84 -16.03 -8.25
N VAL A 339 -4.11 -15.21 -8.99
CA VAL A 339 -3.18 -15.63 -10.04
C VAL A 339 -1.94 -16.21 -9.38
N ARG A 340 -1.44 -17.33 -9.91
CA ARG A 340 -0.33 -18.08 -9.31
C ARG A 340 0.85 -18.25 -10.25
N SER A 341 0.62 -18.02 -11.53
CA SER A 341 1.68 -17.98 -12.52
C SER A 341 2.58 -16.77 -12.29
N ILE A 342 3.88 -16.99 -12.41
CA ILE A 342 4.88 -15.96 -12.18
C ILE A 342 4.98 -15.09 -13.43
N ALA A 343 4.86 -13.77 -13.26
CA ALA A 343 5.22 -12.80 -14.28
C ALA A 343 6.74 -12.56 -14.21
N GLU A 344 7.46 -13.09 -15.19
CA GLU A 344 8.93 -13.07 -15.20
C GLU A 344 9.48 -11.66 -15.50
N LEU A 345 10.68 -11.35 -14.97
CA LEU A 345 11.34 -10.06 -15.18
C LEU A 345 11.48 -9.70 -16.67
N ALA A 346 11.70 -10.69 -17.53
CA ALA A 346 11.78 -10.50 -18.99
C ALA A 346 10.54 -9.81 -19.58
N GLN A 347 9.36 -9.99 -18.99
CA GLN A 347 8.12 -9.32 -19.42
C GLN A 347 8.11 -7.82 -19.08
N PHE A 348 8.92 -7.40 -18.12
CA PHE A 348 9.03 -6.00 -17.66
C PHE A 348 10.13 -5.22 -18.36
N VAL A 349 11.16 -5.91 -18.86
CA VAL A 349 12.25 -5.30 -19.65
C VAL A 349 12.07 -5.51 -21.16
N GLY A 350 11.03 -6.22 -21.57
CA GLY A 350 10.67 -6.43 -22.97
C GLY A 350 10.09 -5.18 -23.64
N THR A 351 9.68 -5.30 -24.91
CA THR A 351 9.13 -4.19 -25.69
C THR A 351 7.63 -3.99 -25.52
N GLU A 352 6.96 -4.89 -24.81
CA GLU A 352 5.51 -4.87 -24.65
C GLU A 352 5.06 -3.75 -23.70
N ASP A 353 4.08 -2.98 -24.16
CA ASP A 353 3.47 -1.87 -23.44
C ASP A 353 2.52 -2.33 -22.32
N VAL A 354 2.05 -3.57 -22.41
CA VAL A 354 1.09 -4.22 -21.53
C VAL A 354 1.54 -5.66 -21.28
N GLN A 355 1.48 -6.11 -20.04
CA GLN A 355 1.93 -7.45 -19.64
C GLN A 355 0.72 -8.36 -19.38
N THR A 356 0.68 -9.52 -20.05
CA THR A 356 -0.30 -10.59 -19.78
C THR A 356 0.16 -11.44 -18.61
N VAL A 357 -0.48 -11.23 -17.46
CA VAL A 357 -0.13 -11.93 -16.20
C VAL A 357 -1.01 -13.12 -15.88
N ALA A 358 -2.16 -13.25 -16.52
CA ALA A 358 -3.02 -14.43 -16.41
C ALA A 358 -3.70 -14.75 -17.74
N THR A 359 -3.84 -16.04 -18.03
CA THR A 359 -4.60 -16.54 -19.19
C THR A 359 -5.56 -17.62 -18.73
N PHE A 360 -6.66 -17.83 -19.46
CA PHE A 360 -7.61 -18.89 -19.12
C PHE A 360 -6.97 -20.28 -19.11
N ALA A 361 -6.08 -20.55 -20.07
CA ALA A 361 -5.41 -21.85 -20.15
C ALA A 361 -4.51 -22.15 -18.94
N ARG A 362 -3.90 -21.12 -18.34
CA ARG A 362 -2.88 -21.28 -17.30
C ARG A 362 -3.42 -21.04 -15.88
N ASP A 363 -4.25 -20.02 -15.73
CA ASP A 363 -4.73 -19.53 -14.42
C ASP A 363 -6.24 -19.63 -14.27
N ASP A 364 -6.95 -20.07 -15.32
CA ASP A 364 -8.41 -20.17 -15.37
C ASP A 364 -9.12 -18.81 -15.11
N VAL A 365 -8.38 -17.72 -15.37
CA VAL A 365 -8.81 -16.32 -15.36
C VAL A 365 -7.90 -15.56 -16.33
N TYR A 366 -8.41 -14.51 -16.96
CA TYR A 366 -7.60 -13.64 -17.80
C TYR A 366 -7.24 -12.35 -17.05
N ALA A 367 -5.99 -11.90 -17.23
CA ALA A 367 -5.59 -10.59 -16.75
C ALA A 367 -4.38 -10.00 -17.49
N GLN A 368 -4.42 -8.69 -17.67
CA GLN A 368 -3.31 -7.85 -18.14
C GLN A 368 -3.09 -6.68 -17.19
N PHE A 369 -1.86 -6.17 -17.09
CA PHE A 369 -1.57 -4.90 -16.43
C PHE A 369 -0.66 -4.02 -17.28
N ARG A 370 -0.65 -2.72 -16.97
CA ARG A 370 0.26 -1.70 -17.53
C ARG A 370 0.82 -0.82 -16.42
N LEU A 371 2.11 -0.52 -16.49
CA LEU A 371 2.76 0.51 -15.68
C LEU A 371 2.75 1.87 -16.38
N PHE A 372 2.80 2.94 -15.59
CA PHE A 372 3.04 4.30 -16.09
C PHE A 372 4.26 4.91 -15.39
N PRO A 373 5.32 5.31 -16.15
CA PRO A 373 5.58 4.96 -17.56
C PRO A 373 5.58 3.46 -17.82
N THR A 374 5.62 3.04 -19.08
CA THR A 374 5.61 1.62 -19.45
C THR A 374 6.72 0.86 -18.71
N SER A 375 6.51 -0.43 -18.48
CA SER A 375 7.46 -1.27 -17.75
C SER A 375 8.87 -1.20 -18.38
N SER A 376 8.94 -1.21 -19.71
CA SER A 376 10.17 -1.10 -20.49
C SER A 376 10.90 0.22 -20.26
N ASP A 377 10.18 1.34 -20.19
CA ASP A 377 10.76 2.66 -19.91
C ASP A 377 11.19 2.77 -18.45
N LEU A 378 10.39 2.24 -17.53
CA LEU A 378 10.65 2.29 -16.11
C LEU A 378 11.82 1.40 -15.68
N PHE A 379 11.71 0.09 -15.93
CA PHE A 379 12.72 -0.90 -15.55
C PHE A 379 13.91 -0.86 -16.51
N GLY A 380 13.69 -0.75 -17.81
CA GLY A 380 14.79 -0.59 -18.77
C GLY A 380 15.59 0.69 -18.50
N GLY A 381 14.92 1.80 -18.15
CA GLY A 381 15.59 3.02 -17.70
C GLY A 381 16.42 2.84 -16.43
N ALA A 382 16.01 1.98 -15.50
CA ALA A 382 16.76 1.72 -14.26
C ALA A 382 18.06 0.94 -14.48
N PHE A 383 18.12 0.11 -15.52
CA PHE A 383 19.27 -0.74 -15.85
C PHE A 383 20.09 -0.21 -17.04
N ASP A 384 19.64 0.85 -17.71
CA ASP A 384 20.35 1.56 -18.77
C ASP A 384 21.28 2.64 -18.17
N PRO A 385 22.60 2.60 -18.43
CA PRO A 385 23.55 3.60 -17.93
C PRO A 385 23.23 5.06 -18.28
N ILE A 386 22.48 5.31 -19.38
CA ILE A 386 22.09 6.66 -19.78
C ILE A 386 20.62 6.99 -19.45
N HIS A 387 19.89 6.05 -18.82
CA HIS A 387 18.51 6.22 -18.39
C HIS A 387 17.54 6.73 -19.49
N ALA A 388 17.75 6.34 -20.75
CA ALA A 388 17.03 6.92 -21.88
C ALA A 388 15.51 6.70 -21.80
N GLY A 389 15.07 5.58 -21.23
CA GLY A 389 13.66 5.29 -20.97
C GLY A 389 12.98 6.33 -20.06
N TRP A 390 13.70 6.86 -19.07
CA TRP A 390 13.12 7.80 -18.10
C TRP A 390 12.82 9.20 -18.66
N ALA A 391 13.38 9.52 -19.82
CA ALA A 391 13.11 10.77 -20.54
C ALA A 391 11.96 10.65 -21.55
N ARG A 392 11.44 9.45 -21.83
CA ARG A 392 10.37 9.27 -22.81
C ARG A 392 9.04 9.77 -22.23
N THR A 393 8.33 10.57 -23.02
CA THR A 393 7.00 11.07 -22.68
C THR A 393 5.98 9.94 -22.79
N PRO A 394 5.38 9.47 -21.68
CA PRO A 394 4.40 8.39 -21.74
C PRO A 394 3.07 8.91 -22.29
N PRO A 395 2.39 8.18 -23.19
CA PRO A 395 1.05 8.54 -23.60
C PRO A 395 0.06 8.41 -22.43
N ASP A 396 -0.97 9.26 -22.42
CA ASP A 396 -2.10 9.16 -21.48
C ASP A 396 -3.13 8.09 -21.87
N ASN A 397 -2.83 7.28 -22.89
CA ASN A 397 -3.71 6.24 -23.40
C ASN A 397 -2.91 4.98 -23.75
N TRP A 398 -3.61 3.85 -23.76
CA TRP A 398 -3.04 2.53 -24.06
C TRP A 398 -4.13 1.57 -24.57
N ILE A 399 -3.75 0.35 -24.94
CA ILE A 399 -4.67 -0.67 -25.43
C ILE A 399 -4.61 -1.89 -24.52
N TYR A 400 -5.77 -2.41 -24.13
CA TYR A 400 -5.90 -3.78 -23.62
C TYR A 400 -6.48 -4.67 -24.71
N ASN A 401 -5.91 -5.87 -24.86
CA ASN A 401 -6.41 -6.86 -25.80
C ASN A 401 -7.32 -7.85 -25.06
N ILE A 402 -8.62 -7.86 -25.39
CA ILE A 402 -9.51 -8.94 -24.96
C ILE A 402 -9.17 -10.17 -25.81
N PRO A 403 -8.73 -11.29 -25.22
CA PRO A 403 -8.27 -12.42 -26.02
C PRO A 403 -9.44 -13.08 -26.78
N ALA A 404 -9.13 -13.80 -27.85
CA ALA A 404 -10.15 -14.44 -28.70
C ALA A 404 -10.93 -15.54 -27.95
N ASP A 405 -10.33 -16.16 -26.95
CA ASP A 405 -10.93 -17.16 -26.06
C ASP A 405 -11.59 -16.54 -24.82
N ALA A 406 -11.80 -15.23 -24.81
CA ALA A 406 -12.42 -14.54 -23.68
C ALA A 406 -13.80 -15.11 -23.35
N ARG A 407 -13.95 -15.57 -22.11
CA ARG A 407 -15.22 -16.08 -21.59
C ARG A 407 -16.20 -14.92 -21.39
N PRO A 408 -17.51 -15.12 -21.65
CA PRO A 408 -18.50 -14.07 -21.45
C PRO A 408 -18.63 -13.61 -19.99
N GLY A 409 -18.80 -12.30 -19.78
CA GLY A 409 -19.15 -11.71 -18.49
C GLY A 409 -18.61 -10.30 -18.29
N THR A 410 -18.65 -9.82 -17.05
CA THR A 410 -18.10 -8.53 -16.63
C THR A 410 -16.57 -8.60 -16.47
N TYR A 411 -15.82 -7.67 -17.04
CA TYR A 411 -14.38 -7.51 -16.79
C TYR A 411 -14.15 -6.21 -16.04
N LEU A 412 -13.19 -6.21 -15.12
CA LEU A 412 -12.85 -5.08 -14.28
C LEU A 412 -11.59 -4.41 -14.81
N VAL A 413 -11.69 -3.14 -15.22
CA VAL A 413 -10.52 -2.32 -15.54
C VAL A 413 -10.27 -1.37 -14.39
N THR A 414 -9.07 -1.43 -13.81
CA THR A 414 -8.75 -0.68 -12.59
C THR A 414 -7.45 0.06 -12.74
N VAL A 415 -7.46 1.35 -12.41
CA VAL A 415 -6.26 2.16 -12.27
C VAL A 415 -6.04 2.49 -10.80
N LYS A 416 -4.80 2.41 -10.35
CA LYS A 416 -4.35 2.89 -9.02
C LYS A 416 -3.23 3.90 -9.17
N GLY A 417 -3.22 4.91 -8.31
CA GLY A 417 -2.14 5.89 -8.22
C GLY A 417 -2.05 6.53 -6.85
N ARG A 418 -1.08 7.43 -6.68
CA ARG A 418 -0.91 8.25 -5.49
C ARG A 418 -0.43 9.64 -5.87
N ARG A 419 -0.86 10.64 -5.11
CA ARG A 419 -0.45 12.04 -5.27
C ARG A 419 0.16 12.54 -3.97
N THR A 420 1.28 13.25 -4.08
CA THR A 420 1.90 13.97 -2.96
C THR A 420 1.94 15.45 -3.30
N TYR A 421 1.11 16.26 -2.65
CA TYR A 421 0.93 17.67 -2.98
C TYR A 421 0.80 18.52 -1.72
N MET A 422 1.69 19.49 -1.54
CA MET A 422 1.64 20.48 -0.46
C MET A 422 1.30 19.90 0.93
N GLY A 423 2.01 18.83 1.31
CA GLY A 423 1.86 18.17 2.60
C GLY A 423 0.81 17.07 2.65
N GLU A 424 -0.02 16.92 1.63
CA GLU A 424 -0.94 15.79 1.50
C GLU A 424 -0.25 14.62 0.78
N ASP A 425 -0.49 13.38 1.25
CA ASP A 425 -0.07 12.15 0.56
C ASP A 425 -1.25 11.17 0.50
N VAL A 426 -1.92 11.11 -0.66
CA VAL A 426 -3.21 10.42 -0.83
C VAL A 426 -3.20 9.42 -1.98
N PRO A 427 -3.61 8.16 -1.73
CA PRO A 427 -3.85 7.21 -2.80
C PRO A 427 -5.23 7.43 -3.44
N TYR A 428 -5.40 6.95 -4.67
CA TYR A 428 -6.71 6.84 -5.31
C TYR A 428 -6.73 5.64 -6.25
N SER A 429 -7.87 4.95 -6.32
CA SER A 429 -8.13 3.92 -7.33
C SER A 429 -9.48 4.15 -7.98
N LYS A 430 -9.57 3.81 -9.27
CA LYS A 430 -10.83 3.82 -10.04
C LYS A 430 -10.98 2.47 -10.71
N THR A 431 -12.13 1.84 -10.52
CA THR A 431 -12.53 0.64 -11.27
C THR A 431 -13.73 0.98 -12.15
N VAL A 432 -13.71 0.50 -13.38
CA VAL A 432 -14.84 0.50 -14.32
C VAL A 432 -15.12 -0.93 -14.76
N GLU A 433 -16.39 -1.23 -14.98
CA GLU A 433 -16.85 -2.52 -15.50
C GLU A 433 -17.09 -2.41 -17.01
N ILE A 434 -16.65 -3.41 -17.76
CA ILE A 434 -17.03 -3.61 -19.17
C ILE A 434 -17.68 -4.97 -19.34
N GLN A 435 -18.56 -5.11 -20.33
CA GLN A 435 -19.22 -6.37 -20.67
C GLN A 435 -18.55 -7.00 -21.89
N VAL A 436 -18.17 -8.28 -21.80
CA VAL A 436 -17.53 -9.03 -22.89
C VAL A 436 -18.41 -10.22 -23.26
N GLY A 437 -18.76 -10.37 -24.53
CA GLY A 437 -19.49 -11.52 -25.07
C GLY A 437 -20.95 -11.71 -24.59
N THR A 438 -21.40 -10.98 -23.57
CA THR A 438 -22.75 -10.99 -23.03
C THR A 438 -23.06 -9.65 -22.38
N ALA A 439 -24.31 -9.19 -22.43
CA ALA A 439 -24.77 -8.00 -21.70
C ALA A 439 -25.11 -8.31 -20.23
N ALA A 440 -25.21 -9.60 -19.87
CA ALA A 440 -25.53 -10.01 -18.52
C ALA A 440 -24.33 -9.76 -17.58
N ARG A 441 -24.52 -8.82 -16.65
CA ARG A 441 -23.53 -8.51 -15.62
C ARG A 441 -23.27 -9.75 -14.75
N THR A 442 -22.00 -10.13 -14.64
CA THR A 442 -21.53 -11.15 -13.70
C THR A 442 -20.82 -10.49 -12.50
N THR A 443 -20.74 -11.22 -11.38
CA THR A 443 -20.19 -10.73 -10.11
C THR A 443 -19.13 -11.68 -9.56
N ALA A 444 -18.12 -11.15 -8.88
CA ALA A 444 -17.07 -11.97 -8.28
C ALA A 444 -17.57 -12.76 -7.06
N THR A 445 -17.27 -14.06 -7.05
CA THR A 445 -17.51 -14.94 -5.90
C THR A 445 -16.26 -14.99 -5.04
N LEU A 446 -16.19 -14.11 -4.04
CA LEU A 446 -15.04 -14.04 -3.15
C LEU A 446 -15.11 -15.18 -2.12
N SER A 447 -14.00 -15.88 -1.93
CA SER A 447 -13.87 -16.96 -0.91
C SER A 447 -13.37 -16.45 0.44
N THR A 448 -13.19 -15.14 0.58
CA THR A 448 -12.70 -14.47 1.79
C THR A 448 -13.56 -13.27 2.17
N GLY A 449 -13.41 -12.77 3.40
CA GLY A 449 -14.08 -11.58 3.94
C GLY A 449 -15.24 -11.90 4.90
N PRO A 450 -16.07 -10.91 5.24
CA PRO A 450 -15.87 -9.48 4.97
C PRO A 450 -14.71 -8.90 5.79
N CYS A 451 -13.88 -8.05 5.19
CA CYS A 451 -12.74 -7.42 5.88
C CYS A 451 -13.17 -6.26 6.80
N THR A 452 -14.36 -5.70 6.57
CA THR A 452 -14.93 -4.55 7.26
C THR A 452 -15.22 -4.81 8.74
N SER A 453 -15.22 -6.07 9.17
CA SER A 453 -15.31 -6.46 10.59
C SER A 453 -14.12 -5.94 11.42
N CYS A 454 -12.95 -5.75 10.82
CA CYS A 454 -11.75 -5.23 11.49
C CYS A 454 -11.19 -3.95 10.85
N HIS A 455 -11.51 -3.70 9.58
CA HIS A 455 -11.07 -2.54 8.79
C HIS A 455 -12.12 -1.42 8.82
N SER A 456 -12.18 -0.70 9.95
CA SER A 456 -13.07 0.43 10.20
C SER A 456 -12.35 1.58 10.91
N ALA A 457 -13.03 2.72 11.09
CA ALA A 457 -12.55 3.87 11.85
C ALA A 457 -11.16 4.36 11.40
N GLY A 458 -10.99 4.58 10.10
CA GLY A 458 -9.72 4.96 9.46
C GLY A 458 -8.95 3.78 8.84
N GLY A 459 -9.34 2.55 9.15
CA GLY A 459 -8.78 1.32 8.57
C GLY A 459 -9.47 0.82 7.30
N GLU A 460 -10.48 1.52 6.80
CA GLU A 460 -11.29 1.08 5.65
C GLU A 460 -10.42 0.90 4.39
N LEU A 461 -10.67 -0.15 3.60
CA LEU A 461 -9.92 -0.43 2.36
C LEU A 461 -10.04 0.69 1.32
N SER A 462 -11.14 1.45 1.35
CA SER A 462 -11.35 2.65 0.54
C SER A 462 -10.47 3.84 0.94
N LYS A 463 -9.74 3.75 2.07
CA LYS A 463 -8.79 4.77 2.55
C LYS A 463 -7.35 4.27 2.61
N VAL A 464 -7.16 3.01 3.04
CA VAL A 464 -5.83 2.46 3.25
C VAL A 464 -5.19 1.95 1.96
N LEU A 465 -3.86 1.87 1.96
CA LEU A 465 -3.03 1.35 0.87
C LEU A 465 -3.24 2.11 -0.46
N HIS A 466 -4.06 1.56 -1.34
CA HIS A 466 -4.37 2.09 -2.67
C HIS A 466 -5.77 2.72 -2.74
N ALA A 467 -6.49 2.84 -1.62
CA ALA A 467 -7.88 3.30 -1.59
C ALA A 467 -8.76 2.51 -2.56
N ASN A 468 -8.72 1.18 -2.44
CA ASN A 468 -9.47 0.25 -3.27
C ASN A 468 -10.16 -0.80 -2.38
N ASP A 469 -11.48 -0.70 -2.28
CA ASP A 469 -12.33 -1.65 -1.56
C ASP A 469 -12.92 -2.75 -2.48
N ASN A 470 -12.73 -2.65 -3.79
CA ASN A 470 -13.05 -3.72 -4.73
C ASN A 470 -11.99 -4.83 -4.67
N ARG A 471 -12.21 -5.80 -3.78
CA ARG A 471 -11.27 -6.91 -3.53
C ARG A 471 -11.02 -7.79 -4.76
N ALA A 472 -11.97 -7.86 -5.70
CA ALA A 472 -11.78 -8.61 -6.95
C ALA A 472 -10.75 -7.93 -7.87
N ALA A 473 -10.64 -6.60 -7.79
CA ALA A 473 -9.67 -5.82 -8.56
C ALA A 473 -8.23 -5.90 -8.04
N CYS A 474 -7.96 -6.60 -6.93
CA CYS A 474 -6.60 -6.71 -6.39
C CYS A 474 -5.72 -7.70 -7.19
N ASN A 475 -6.31 -8.75 -7.77
CA ASN A 475 -5.56 -9.96 -8.13
C ASN A 475 -4.59 -9.80 -9.32
N ALA A 476 -4.82 -8.90 -10.28
CA ALA A 476 -3.90 -8.76 -11.42
C ALA A 476 -2.73 -7.82 -11.14
N CYS A 477 -2.87 -6.86 -10.23
CA CYS A 477 -1.74 -6.11 -9.69
C CYS A 477 -0.93 -6.92 -8.66
N HIS A 478 -1.55 -7.92 -8.04
CA HIS A 478 -0.95 -8.77 -7.00
C HIS A 478 -0.77 -10.20 -7.51
N VAL A 479 0.10 -10.36 -8.51
CA VAL A 479 0.59 -11.66 -8.99
C VAL A 479 2.00 -11.90 -8.48
N PRO A 480 2.52 -13.14 -8.50
CA PRO A 480 3.94 -13.37 -8.24
C PRO A 480 4.79 -12.71 -9.33
N LEU A 481 5.76 -11.90 -8.93
CA LEU A 481 6.70 -11.27 -9.85
C LEU A 481 8.06 -11.95 -9.72
N GLY A 482 8.76 -12.19 -10.82
CA GLY A 482 10.08 -12.83 -10.81
C GLY A 482 11.15 -12.09 -9.98
N PHE A 483 10.86 -10.86 -9.57
CA PHE A 483 11.68 -10.00 -8.72
C PHE A 483 11.01 -9.56 -7.39
N GLU A 484 9.75 -9.94 -7.17
CA GLU A 484 8.97 -9.68 -5.95
C GLU A 484 7.97 -10.82 -5.79
N LEU A 485 8.47 -12.00 -5.40
CA LEU A 485 7.65 -13.22 -5.34
C LEU A 485 6.53 -13.08 -4.29
N GLU A 486 6.70 -12.22 -3.29
CA GLU A 486 5.65 -11.88 -2.31
C GLU A 486 4.51 -11.01 -2.88
N GLY A 487 4.51 -10.72 -4.19
CA GLY A 487 3.44 -10.04 -4.93
C GLY A 487 1.99 -10.44 -4.58
N PRO A 488 1.66 -11.75 -4.49
CA PRO A 488 0.29 -12.22 -4.36
C PRO A 488 -0.45 -11.72 -3.13
N ILE A 489 -1.69 -11.31 -3.32
CA ILE A 489 -2.48 -10.71 -2.23
C ILE A 489 -2.71 -11.70 -1.08
N ALA A 490 -2.84 -13.00 -1.38
CA ALA A 490 -2.96 -14.05 -0.38
C ALA A 490 -1.71 -14.14 0.51
N VAL A 491 -0.51 -14.09 -0.11
CA VAL A 491 0.78 -14.10 0.61
C VAL A 491 0.91 -12.84 1.47
N ARG A 492 0.68 -11.65 0.90
CA ARG A 492 0.81 -10.38 1.64
C ARG A 492 -0.17 -10.28 2.80
N THR A 493 -1.41 -10.74 2.60
CA THR A 493 -2.46 -10.67 3.63
C THR A 493 -2.09 -11.57 4.82
N HIS A 494 -1.71 -12.82 4.57
CA HIS A 494 -1.22 -13.70 5.62
C HIS A 494 0.01 -13.14 6.33
N PHE A 495 0.99 -12.65 5.56
CA PHE A 495 2.24 -12.12 6.10
C PHE A 495 2.02 -10.92 7.01
N ILE A 496 1.25 -9.92 6.55
CA ILE A 496 0.96 -8.72 7.35
C ILE A 496 0.25 -9.11 8.65
N HIS A 497 -0.82 -9.91 8.60
CA HIS A 497 -1.59 -10.23 9.81
C HIS A 497 -0.79 -11.09 10.80
N SER A 498 0.03 -12.01 10.30
CA SER A 498 0.86 -12.88 11.17
C SER A 498 2.08 -12.19 11.78
N ARG A 499 2.69 -11.21 11.11
CA ARG A 499 3.85 -10.47 11.65
C ARG A 499 3.44 -9.22 12.44
N SER A 500 2.23 -8.71 12.24
CA SER A 500 1.82 -7.42 12.79
C SER A 500 1.56 -7.37 14.30
N GLY A 501 1.37 -8.53 14.95
CA GLY A 501 0.88 -8.61 16.33
C GLY A 501 -0.55 -8.06 16.55
N ARG A 502 -1.13 -7.44 15.52
CA ARG A 502 -2.37 -6.64 15.54
C ARG A 502 -3.60 -7.39 15.06
N PHE A 503 -3.47 -8.69 14.80
CA PHE A 503 -4.61 -9.52 14.50
C PHE A 503 -5.29 -9.91 15.82
N ASP A 504 -6.40 -9.25 16.13
CA ASP A 504 -7.13 -9.38 17.40
C ASP A 504 -7.92 -10.72 17.49
N ALA A 505 -7.36 -11.81 16.94
CA ALA A 505 -7.93 -13.14 16.95
C ALA A 505 -6.83 -14.22 16.77
N PRO A 506 -7.08 -15.51 17.09
CA PRO A 506 -6.11 -16.57 16.84
C PRO A 506 -5.76 -16.68 15.35
N LEU A 507 -4.47 -16.66 15.01
CA LEU A 507 -3.99 -16.72 13.62
C LEU A 507 -4.36 -18.03 12.91
N ASN A 508 -4.54 -19.12 13.66
CA ASN A 508 -4.99 -20.41 13.13
C ASN A 508 -6.50 -20.46 12.86
N LYS A 509 -7.30 -19.48 13.31
CA LYS A 509 -8.75 -19.42 13.07
C LYS A 509 -9.03 -18.81 11.69
N CYS A 510 -8.84 -19.62 10.66
CA CYS A 510 -9.04 -19.25 9.26
C CYS A 510 -10.43 -18.67 8.97
N SER A 511 -11.48 -19.11 9.66
CA SER A 511 -12.86 -18.65 9.49
C SER A 511 -13.07 -17.16 9.82
N ASN A 512 -12.09 -16.47 10.41
CA ASN A 512 -12.11 -15.02 10.54
C ASN A 512 -12.01 -14.31 9.17
N CYS A 513 -11.40 -14.96 8.18
CA CYS A 513 -11.15 -14.39 6.87
C CYS A 513 -11.63 -15.27 5.72
N HIS A 514 -11.64 -16.60 5.85
CA HIS A 514 -12.09 -17.53 4.83
C HIS A 514 -13.56 -17.89 5.04
N LEU A 515 -14.35 -17.79 3.97
CA LEU A 515 -15.81 -17.97 4.02
C LEU A 515 -16.25 -19.44 3.97
N ASN A 516 -15.38 -20.35 3.52
CA ASN A 516 -15.69 -21.77 3.40
C ASN A 516 -14.41 -22.62 3.36
N ALA A 517 -14.57 -23.93 3.56
CA ALA A 517 -13.47 -24.89 3.57
C ALA A 517 -12.69 -24.92 2.25
N ALA A 518 -13.36 -24.76 1.09
CA ALA A 518 -12.71 -24.74 -0.21
C ALA A 518 -11.65 -23.62 -0.31
N GLY A 519 -11.85 -22.50 0.38
CA GLY A 519 -10.91 -21.39 0.43
C GLY A 519 -9.56 -21.69 1.08
N ILE A 520 -9.43 -22.79 1.84
CA ILE A 520 -8.18 -23.18 2.53
C ILE A 520 -7.57 -24.48 2.01
N GLN A 521 -8.17 -25.14 1.02
CA GLN A 521 -7.69 -26.47 0.58
C GLN A 521 -6.43 -26.45 -0.26
N ARG A 522 -6.10 -25.32 -0.91
CA ARG A 522 -4.89 -25.26 -1.72
C ARG A 522 -3.67 -24.95 -0.85
N THR A 523 -2.87 -25.98 -0.60
CA THR A 523 -1.60 -25.87 0.12
C THR A 523 -0.44 -25.64 -0.84
N SER A 524 0.46 -24.72 -0.49
CA SER A 524 1.70 -24.41 -1.22
C SER A 524 2.68 -23.78 -0.23
N LYS A 525 3.99 -23.85 -0.49
CA LYS A 525 4.99 -23.18 0.37
C LYS A 525 4.63 -21.70 0.56
N ALA A 526 4.31 -20.99 -0.52
CA ALA A 526 4.00 -19.57 -0.47
C ALA A 526 2.79 -19.27 0.44
N ALA A 527 1.72 -20.07 0.33
CA ALA A 527 0.54 -19.88 1.19
C ALA A 527 0.83 -20.21 2.65
N CYS A 528 1.55 -21.29 2.95
CA CYS A 528 1.79 -21.76 4.31
C CYS A 528 2.87 -20.92 5.03
N LEU A 529 3.99 -20.67 4.38
CA LEU A 529 5.16 -19.99 4.97
C LEU A 529 5.00 -18.47 5.02
N SER A 530 4.00 -17.94 4.31
CA SER A 530 3.49 -16.61 4.58
C SER A 530 2.89 -16.44 5.98
N CYS A 531 2.76 -17.51 6.79
CA CYS A 531 2.46 -17.50 8.23
C CYS A 531 3.50 -18.28 9.05
N HIS A 532 3.84 -19.49 8.63
CA HIS A 532 4.76 -20.37 9.35
C HIS A 532 6.22 -19.93 9.20
N LYS A 533 6.94 -19.80 10.31
CA LYS A 533 8.38 -19.45 10.33
C LYS A 533 9.31 -20.67 10.35
N SER A 534 8.76 -21.88 10.47
CA SER A 534 9.50 -23.14 10.51
C SER A 534 8.61 -24.29 10.05
N TYR A 535 9.24 -25.39 9.62
CA TYR A 535 8.59 -26.69 9.44
C TYR A 535 9.54 -27.84 9.85
N PRO A 536 9.01 -29.07 10.04
CA PRO A 536 9.81 -30.21 10.51
C PRO A 536 10.99 -30.55 9.59
N GLN A 537 12.03 -31.20 10.13
CA GLN A 537 13.20 -31.63 9.34
C GLN A 537 12.84 -32.54 8.15
N SER A 538 11.74 -33.29 8.23
CA SER A 538 11.23 -34.07 7.09
C SER A 538 10.84 -33.18 5.91
N HIS A 539 10.26 -32.01 6.16
CA HIS A 539 9.97 -31.02 5.12
C HIS A 539 11.24 -30.36 4.60
N VAL A 540 12.26 -30.16 5.45
CA VAL A 540 13.57 -29.67 5.00
C VAL A 540 14.21 -30.65 4.02
N ALA A 541 14.20 -31.94 4.36
CA ALA A 541 14.73 -32.99 3.49
C ALA A 541 13.97 -33.11 2.16
N GLN A 542 12.66 -32.90 2.17
CA GLN A 542 11.82 -33.04 0.97
C GLN A 542 11.76 -31.79 0.09
N PHE A 543 11.75 -30.61 0.70
CA PHE A 543 11.45 -29.34 0.01
C PHE A 543 12.56 -28.29 0.11
N GLY A 544 13.67 -28.60 0.78
CA GLY A 544 14.77 -27.65 1.04
C GLY A 544 14.56 -26.82 2.31
N PRO A 545 15.49 -25.94 2.70
CA PRO A 545 15.32 -25.03 3.82
C PRO A 545 14.33 -23.89 3.51
N ILE A 546 13.93 -23.14 4.54
CA ILE A 546 13.23 -21.86 4.37
C ILE A 546 14.28 -20.80 4.02
N GLU A 547 14.23 -20.28 2.80
CA GLU A 547 15.18 -19.30 2.26
C GLU A 547 14.55 -17.90 2.12
N SER A 548 13.22 -17.85 1.94
CA SER A 548 12.46 -16.61 1.89
C SER A 548 11.49 -16.51 3.07
N MET A 549 11.49 -15.38 3.78
CA MET A 549 10.54 -15.15 4.87
C MET A 549 9.10 -15.00 4.39
N TYR A 550 8.90 -14.64 3.12
CA TYR A 550 7.58 -14.39 2.55
C TYR A 550 6.94 -15.65 1.98
N VAL A 551 7.68 -16.37 1.14
CA VAL A 551 7.15 -17.47 0.35
C VAL A 551 7.79 -18.82 0.67
N GLY A 552 8.81 -18.83 1.53
CA GLY A 552 9.50 -20.03 1.95
C GLY A 552 10.72 -20.40 1.10
N GLY A 553 10.68 -20.21 -0.21
CA GLY A 553 11.77 -20.52 -1.12
C GLY A 553 11.75 -19.66 -2.36
N GLY A 554 11.96 -20.26 -3.53
CA GLY A 554 11.97 -19.58 -4.82
C GLY A 554 10.66 -19.75 -5.59
N ARG A 555 10.78 -19.89 -6.92
CA ARG A 555 9.65 -20.05 -7.86
C ARG A 555 8.81 -21.28 -7.57
N GLU A 556 9.43 -22.36 -7.10
CA GLU A 556 8.75 -23.60 -6.70
C GLU A 556 7.77 -23.39 -5.54
N SER A 557 7.84 -22.25 -4.86
CA SER A 557 6.96 -21.96 -3.73
C SER A 557 5.49 -21.83 -4.11
N PHE A 558 5.20 -21.58 -5.39
CA PHE A 558 3.83 -21.46 -5.90
C PHE A 558 3.22 -22.79 -6.31
N ASP A 559 4.02 -23.84 -6.39
CA ASP A 559 3.54 -25.19 -6.69
C ASP A 559 2.64 -25.68 -5.56
N GLN A 560 1.63 -26.46 -5.95
CA GLN A 560 0.74 -27.07 -4.98
C GLN A 560 1.46 -28.23 -4.30
N CYS A 561 1.52 -28.21 -2.96
CA CYS A 561 1.90 -29.36 -2.18
C CYS A 561 0.92 -30.52 -2.48
N THR A 562 1.36 -31.77 -2.36
CA THR A 562 0.46 -32.90 -2.60
C THR A 562 -0.81 -32.75 -1.76
N GLY A 563 -1.97 -32.72 -2.42
CA GLY A 563 -3.26 -32.54 -1.75
C GLY A 563 -3.63 -33.66 -0.77
N ALA A 564 -2.79 -34.71 -0.69
CA ALA A 564 -3.01 -35.86 0.17
C ALA A 564 -2.47 -35.68 1.61
N CYS A 565 -1.51 -34.78 1.84
CA CYS A 565 -0.82 -34.67 3.14
C CYS A 565 -1.47 -33.66 4.10
N HIS A 566 -2.08 -32.59 3.58
CA HIS A 566 -2.65 -31.50 4.38
C HIS A 566 -4.10 -31.20 3.98
N THR A 567 -4.99 -32.16 4.24
CA THR A 567 -6.44 -32.06 3.94
C THR A 567 -7.23 -31.40 5.08
N THR A 568 -6.63 -31.27 6.26
CA THR A 568 -7.27 -30.66 7.44
C THR A 568 -6.36 -29.59 8.03
N HIS A 569 -6.97 -28.53 8.57
CA HIS A 569 -6.30 -27.41 9.20
C HIS A 569 -6.82 -27.26 10.64
N PRO A 570 -6.15 -27.88 11.63
CA PRO A 570 -6.61 -27.84 13.01
C PRO A 570 -6.79 -26.40 13.53
N GLY A 571 -7.96 -26.11 14.09
CA GLY A 571 -8.31 -24.79 14.61
C GLY A 571 -8.77 -23.78 13.56
N SER A 572 -8.89 -24.17 12.28
CA SER A 572 -9.37 -23.30 11.19
C SER A 572 -10.77 -22.72 11.45
N GLY A 573 -11.62 -23.46 12.16
CA GLY A 573 -13.05 -23.16 12.27
C GLY A 573 -13.81 -23.40 10.96
N LEU A 574 -13.22 -24.15 10.03
CA LEU A 574 -13.79 -24.55 8.74
C LEU A 574 -13.58 -26.07 8.61
N ASN A 575 -14.68 -26.83 8.72
CA ASN A 575 -14.69 -28.29 8.52
C ASN A 575 -15.14 -28.65 7.11
#